data_AF-A0A366KAR0-F1
#
_entry.id   AF-A0A366KAR0-F1
#
_cell.length_a   1.000
_cell.length_b   1.000
_cell.length_c   1.000
_cell.angle_alpha   90.00
_cell.angle_beta   90.00
_cell.angle_gamma   90.00
#
_symmetry.space_group_name_H-M   'P 1'
#
loop_
_entity.id
_entity.type
_entity.pdbx_description
1 polymer ?
#
loop_
_entity_poly.entity_id
_entity_poly.type
_entity_poly.pdbx_seq_one_letter_code
_entity_poly.pdbx_strand_id
1 'polypeptide(L)' 'MSIGEILSGYPDLLEVKEVSEILHKNPHTIYGWLRTGALPGTKCGGGWLIAKSDIIEYLQSRSNNTDTR' A
#
# COMPACT_ATOMS: atom_id res chain seq x y z
N MET A 1 -1.43 -18.99 -0.39
CA MET A 1 -0.31 -18.03 -0.51
C MET A 1 -0.49 -16.98 0.56
N SER A 2 0.41 -16.94 1.54
CA SER A 2 0.34 -16.00 2.66
C SER A 2 0.79 -14.61 2.19
N ILE A 3 0.09 -13.56 2.61
CA ILE A 3 0.40 -12.16 2.25
C ILE A 3 1.86 -11.79 2.57
N GLY A 4 2.42 -12.35 3.65
CA GLY A 4 3.83 -12.17 4.02
C GLY A 4 4.84 -12.75 3.03
N GLU A 5 4.53 -13.86 2.35
CA GLU A 5 5.41 -14.47 1.34
C GLU A 5 5.46 -13.65 0.05
N ILE A 6 4.32 -13.08 -0.35
CA ILE A 6 4.21 -12.22 -1.54
C ILE A 6 5.03 -10.94 -1.35
N LEU A 7 5.10 -10.44 -0.11
CA LEU A 7 5.78 -9.19 0.22
C LEU A 7 7.26 -9.37 0.56
N SER A 8 7.78 -10.59 0.70
CA SER A 8 9.20 -10.86 1.03
C SER A 8 10.18 -10.37 -0.05
N GLY A 9 9.73 -10.22 -1.29
CA GLY A 9 10.55 -9.69 -2.38
C GLY A 9 10.65 -8.17 -2.44
N TYR A 10 9.84 -7.45 -1.65
CA TYR A 10 9.73 -6.00 -1.74
C TYR A 10 10.54 -5.29 -0.64
N PRO A 11 11.17 -4.14 -0.96
CA PRO A 11 11.89 -3.31 0.00
C PRO A 11 10.96 -2.72 1.07
N ASP A 12 11.55 -2.26 2.18
CA ASP A 12 10.81 -1.60 3.28
C ASP A 12 10.06 -0.34 2.82
N LEU A 13 10.56 0.31 1.77
CA LEU A 13 9.96 1.47 1.10
C LEU A 13 9.50 1.08 -0.31
N LEU A 14 8.19 1.06 -0.48
CA LEU A 14 7.51 0.75 -1.73
C LEU A 14 7.22 2.02 -2.52
N GLU A 15 7.43 1.97 -3.83
CA GLU A 15 6.92 3.01 -4.73
C GLU A 15 5.45 2.78 -5.07
N VAL A 16 4.81 3.81 -5.64
CA VAL A 16 3.42 3.77 -6.08
C VAL A 16 3.11 2.59 -7.01
N LYS A 17 4.07 2.16 -7.84
CA LYS A 17 3.93 1.00 -8.72
C LYS A 17 3.77 -0.29 -7.93
N GLU A 18 4.66 -0.53 -6.97
CA GLU A 18 4.64 -1.72 -6.12
C GLU A 18 3.35 -1.77 -5.30
N VAL A 19 2.95 -0.64 -4.71
CA VAL A 19 1.69 -0.50 -3.96
C VAL A 19 0.48 -0.79 -4.85
N SER A 20 0.51 -0.32 -6.11
CA SER A 20 -0.52 -0.58 -7.11
C SER A 20 -0.65 -2.07 -7.41
N GLU A 21 0.46 -2.81 -7.51
CA GLU A 21 0.45 -4.26 -7.72
C GLU A 21 -0.08 -5.01 -6.49
N ILE A 22 0.36 -4.63 -5.28
CA ILE A 22 -0.05 -5.26 -4.02
C ILE A 22 -1.55 -5.06 -3.77
N LEU A 23 -2.06 -3.84 -3.95
CA LEU A 23 -3.49 -3.54 -3.74
C LEU A 23 -4.34 -3.85 -4.97
N HIS A 24 -3.72 -4.22 -6.09
CA HIS A 24 -4.38 -4.41 -7.39
C HIS A 24 -5.23 -3.19 -7.77
N LYS A 25 -4.70 -1.98 -7.54
CA LYS A 25 -5.37 -0.69 -7.80
C LYS A 25 -4.56 0.13 -8.77
N ASN A 26 -5.24 0.89 -9.63
CA ASN A 26 -4.55 1.79 -10.55
C ASN A 26 -3.62 2.75 -9.79
N PRO A 27 -2.41 3.00 -10.31
CA PRO A 27 -1.44 3.91 -9.68
C PRO A 27 -2.01 5.33 -9.54
N HIS A 28 -2.88 5.75 -10.46
CA HIS A 28 -3.58 7.03 -10.35
C HIS A 28 -4.46 7.13 -9.09
N THR A 29 -5.14 6.05 -8.71
CA THR A 29 -5.92 5.98 -7.47
C THR A 29 -5.02 6.08 -6.25
N ILE A 30 -3.86 5.40 -6.28
CA ILE A 30 -2.87 5.47 -5.21
C ILE A 30 -2.32 6.90 -5.07
N TYR A 31 -1.98 7.57 -6.18
CA TYR A 31 -1.61 8.99 -6.17
C TYR A 31 -2.72 9.87 -5.57
N GLY A 32 -3.98 9.58 -5.87
CA GLY A 32 -5.13 10.24 -5.26
C GLY A 32 -5.10 10.08 -3.73
N TRP A 33 -4.99 8.85 -3.24
CA TRP A 33 -4.97 8.55 -1.81
C TRP A 33 -3.79 9.17 -1.06
N LEU A 34 -2.62 9.22 -1.70
CA LEU A 34 -1.44 9.89 -1.16
C LEU A 34 -1.66 11.40 -1.05
N ARG A 35 -2.31 12.01 -2.05
CA ARG A 35 -2.62 13.44 -2.04
C ARG A 35 -3.72 13.81 -1.05
N THR A 36 -4.68 12.92 -0.82
CA THR A 36 -5.76 13.13 0.16
C THR A 36 -5.35 12.75 1.58
N GLY A 37 -4.18 12.15 1.79
CA GLY A 37 -3.73 11.64 3.09
C GLY A 37 -4.46 10.38 3.57
N ALA A 38 -5.14 9.68 2.65
CA ALA A 38 -5.81 8.41 2.96
C ALA A 38 -4.81 7.24 3.06
N LEU A 39 -3.62 7.42 2.48
CA LEU A 39 -2.53 6.46 2.56
C LEU A 39 -1.27 7.22 2.99
N PRO A 40 -0.60 6.80 4.07
CA PRO A 40 0.61 7.44 4.56
C PRO A 40 1.75 7.18 3.58
N GLY A 41 2.22 8.25 2.92
CA GLY A 41 3.36 8.19 2.03
C GLY A 41 4.22 9.44 2.18
N THR A 42 5.52 9.24 2.13
CA THR A 42 6.51 10.31 2.17
C THR A 42 6.91 10.66 0.75
N LYS A 43 6.81 11.95 0.41
CA LYS A 43 7.37 12.45 -0.85
C LYS A 43 8.88 12.58 -0.71
N CYS A 44 9.64 11.78 -1.46
CA CYS A 44 11.10 11.80 -1.45
C CYS A 44 11.63 12.16 -2.84
N GLY A 45 12.32 13.32 -2.95
CA GLY A 45 12.90 13.83 -4.19
C GLY A 45 11.87 14.14 -5.28
N GLY A 46 11.52 13.12 -6.08
CA GLY A 46 10.57 13.21 -7.20
C GLY A 46 9.45 12.16 -7.16
N GLY A 47 9.46 11.25 -6.20
CA GLY A 47 8.51 10.15 -6.08
C GLY A 47 7.77 10.13 -4.74
N TRP A 48 6.76 9.27 -4.65
CA TRP A 48 6.12 8.92 -3.38
C TRP A 48 6.63 7.56 -2.94
N LEU A 49 7.12 7.51 -1.71
CA LEU A 49 7.53 6.30 -1.03
C LEU A 49 6.54 5.98 0.09
N ILE A 50 6.16 4.72 0.16
CA ILE A 50 5.16 4.21 1.09
C ILE A 50 5.85 3.11 1.89
N ALA A 51 5.75 3.16 3.21
CA ALA A 51 6.33 2.10 4.03
C ALA A 51 5.51 0.81 3.90
N LYS A 52 6.21 -0.32 3.81
CA LYS A 52 5.61 -1.64 3.73
C LYS A 52 4.73 -1.97 4.93
N SER A 53 5.16 -1.54 6.13
CA SER A 53 4.38 -1.70 7.36
C SER A 53 2.99 -1.08 7.27
N ASP A 54 2.88 0.13 6.69
CA ASP A 54 1.60 0.81 6.52
C ASP A 54 0.67 0.08 5.54
N ILE A 55 1.22 -0.52 4.47
CA ILE A 55 0.43 -1.34 3.54
C ILE A 55 -0.11 -2.60 4.23
N ILE A 56 0.73 -3.25 5.05
CA ILE A 56 0.33 -4.43 5.82
C ILE A 56 -0.76 -4.05 6.82
N GLU A 57 -0.58 -2.97 7.55
CA GLU A 57 -1.55 -2.46 8.52
C GLU A 57 -2.87 -2.09 7.83
N TYR A 58 -2.80 -1.44 6.66
CA TYR A 58 -3.97 -1.12 5.85
C TYR A 58 -4.74 -2.37 5.41
N LEU A 59 -4.04 -3.39 4.91
CA LEU A 59 -4.66 -4.67 4.53
C LEU A 59 -5.28 -5.38 5.75
N GLN A 60 -4.59 -5.39 6.89
CA GLN A 60 -5.09 -6.00 8.13
C GLN A 60 -6.35 -5.30 8.63
N SER A 61 -6.34 -3.96 8.68
CA SER A 61 -7.48 -3.14 9.08
C SER A 61 -8.72 -3.39 8.22
N ARG A 62 -8.52 -3.61 6.92
CA ARG A 62 -9.60 -3.81 5.96
C ARG A 62 -10.13 -5.26 5.90
N SER A 63 -9.25 -6.25 6.05
CA SER A 63 -9.67 -7.66 6.20
C SER A 63 -10.51 -7.88 7.46
N ASN A 64 -10.28 -7.11 8.52
CA ASN A 64 -11.10 -7.16 9.74
C ASN A 64 -12.49 -6.49 9.56
N ASN A 65 -12.80 -5.94 8.38
CA ASN A 65 -14.09 -5.32 8.04
C ASN A 65 -14.89 -6.12 7.01
N THR A 66 -14.44 -7.32 6.61
CA THR A 66 -15.15 -8.17 5.65
C THR A 66 -15.44 -9.54 6.25
N ASP A 67 -16.06 -9.55 7.42
CA ASP A 67 -16.95 -10.62 7.87
C ASP A 67 -18.08 -9.97 8.65
N THR A 68 -19.16 -9.61 7.95
CA THR A 68 -20.55 -9.49 8.41
C THR A 68 -21.31 -8.76 7.31
N ARG A 69 -21.80 -9.50 6.29
CA ARG A 69 -23.11 -9.29 5.66
C ARG A 69 -23.43 -10.36 4.64
#